data_AF-A0A7X9HJX1-F1
#
_entry.id   AF-A0A7X9HJX1-F1
#
_cell.length_a   1.000
_cell.length_b   1.000
_cell.length_c   1.000
_cell.angle_alpha   90.00
_cell.angle_beta   90.00
_cell.angle_gamma   90.00
#
_symmetry.space_group_name_H-M   'P 1'
#
loop_
_entity.id
_entity.type
_entity.pdbx_description
1 polymer ?
#
loop_
_entity_poly.entity_id
_entity_poly.type
_entity_poly.pdbx_seq_one_letter_code
_entity_poly.pdbx_strand_id
1 'polypeptide(L)'
;DVLWFDEKGNPVFGKPIFKTDNGTVVNRVIFEYNAQAVMSVKWDERVHMIVCDHLSPIQSSMTGNYRFYGPDFSFDAYRFENGIWVYVPDINITN
;
A
#
# COMPACT_ATOMS: atom_id res chain seq x y z
N ASP A 1 -14.28 -12.94 7.04
CA ASP A 1 -13.34 -14.04 6.76
C ASP A 1 -12.48 -13.68 5.56
N VAL A 2 -11.19 -14.04 5.57
CA VAL A 2 -10.22 -13.82 4.47
C VAL A 2 -9.84 -15.13 3.78
N LEU A 3 -10.47 -16.24 4.18
CA LEU A 3 -10.44 -17.53 3.52
C LEU A 3 -11.87 -17.91 3.15
N TRP A 4 -12.08 -18.33 1.91
CA TRP A 4 -13.33 -18.91 1.44
C TRP A 4 -13.02 -20.01 0.43
N PHE A 5 -14.00 -20.84 0.08
CA PHE A 5 -13.82 -21.93 -0.89
C PHE A 5 -14.62 -21.62 -2.17
N ASP A 6 -14.00 -21.81 -3.33
CA ASP A 6 -14.69 -21.68 -4.61
C ASP A 6 -15.71 -22.81 -4.84
N GLU A 7 -16.49 -22.74 -5.92
CA GLU A 7 -17.48 -23.78 -6.27
C GLU A 7 -16.88 -25.18 -6.45
N LYS A 8 -15.56 -25.26 -6.66
CA LYS A 8 -14.81 -26.51 -6.83
C LYS A 8 -14.16 -26.98 -5.52
N GLY A 9 -14.34 -26.25 -4.42
CA GLY A 9 -13.77 -26.56 -3.12
C GLY A 9 -12.30 -26.17 -2.97
N ASN A 10 -11.75 -25.31 -3.84
CA ASN A 10 -10.38 -24.80 -3.67
C ASN A 10 -10.36 -23.62 -2.69
N PRO A 11 -9.37 -23.54 -1.78
CA PRO A 11 -9.23 -22.41 -0.88
C PRO A 11 -8.80 -21.15 -1.64
N VAL A 12 -9.52 -20.06 -1.41
CA VAL A 12 -9.25 -18.73 -1.94
C VAL A 12 -8.96 -17.78 -0.78
N PHE A 13 -7.84 -17.05 -0.90
CA PHE A 13 -7.36 -16.15 0.14
C PHE A 13 -7.43 -14.69 -0.30
N GLY A 14 -7.94 -13.87 0.62
CA GLY A 14 -8.04 -12.43 0.50
C GLY A 14 -9.47 -11.96 0.30
N LYS A 15 -9.67 -10.67 0.60
CA LYS A 15 -10.92 -9.95 0.39
C LYS A 15 -10.56 -8.63 -0.31
N PRO A 16 -11.33 -8.18 -1.31
CA PRO A 16 -11.06 -6.91 -1.98
C PRO A 16 -11.40 -5.76 -1.03
N ILE A 17 -10.41 -5.33 -0.26
CA ILE A 17 -10.58 -4.31 0.79
C ILE A 17 -9.59 -3.17 0.67
N PHE A 18 -8.73 -3.12 -0.34
CA PHE A 18 -7.80 -2.00 -0.54
C PHE A 18 -8.23 -1.22 -1.77
N LYS A 19 -8.70 0.01 -1.59
CA LYS A 19 -9.02 0.94 -2.69
C LYS A 19 -7.76 1.72 -3.06
N THR A 20 -7.30 1.56 -4.29
CA THR A 20 -6.13 2.23 -4.87
C THR A 20 -6.46 3.67 -5.28
N ASP A 21 -5.42 4.43 -5.62
CA ASP A 21 -5.49 5.80 -6.15
C ASP A 21 -6.44 5.94 -7.35
N ASN A 22 -6.41 4.98 -8.28
CA ASN A 22 -7.25 4.95 -9.47
C ASN A 22 -8.69 4.43 -9.21
N GLY A 23 -9.04 4.17 -7.93
CA GLY A 23 -10.35 3.73 -7.50
C GLY A 23 -10.62 2.22 -7.59
N THR A 24 -9.67 1.43 -8.08
CA THR A 24 -9.77 -0.03 -8.12
C THR A 24 -9.71 -0.62 -6.71
N VAL A 25 -10.48 -1.68 -6.45
CA VAL A 25 -10.43 -2.40 -5.17
C VAL A 25 -9.69 -3.72 -5.35
N VAL A 26 -8.60 -3.90 -4.59
CA VAL A 26 -7.71 -5.05 -4.68
C VAL A 26 -7.65 -5.82 -3.36
N ASN A 27 -7.20 -7.08 -3.43
CA ASN A 27 -7.07 -7.95 -2.27
C ASN A 27 -5.81 -7.66 -1.44
N ARG A 28 -4.74 -7.18 -2.10
CA ARG A 28 -3.43 -6.92 -1.50
C ARG A 28 -2.79 -5.70 -2.15
N VAL A 29 -2.07 -4.93 -1.35
CA VAL A 29 -1.13 -3.91 -1.81
C VAL A 29 0.24 -4.56 -1.86
N ILE A 30 0.95 -4.40 -2.98
CA ILE A 30 2.29 -4.95 -3.20
C ILE A 30 3.22 -3.77 -3.48
N PHE A 31 4.29 -3.68 -2.70
CA PHE A 31 5.33 -2.68 -2.90
C PHE A 31 6.55 -3.34 -3.56
N GLU A 32 6.96 -2.80 -4.70
CA GLU A 32 8.16 -3.21 -5.42
C GLU A 32 9.17 -2.07 -5.36
N TYR A 33 10.36 -2.34 -4.83
CA TYR A 33 11.41 -1.33 -4.66
C TYR A 33 12.81 -1.95 -4.68
N ASN A 34 13.84 -1.11 -4.63
CA ASN A 34 15.23 -1.53 -4.60
C ASN A 34 15.52 -2.46 -3.39
N ALA A 35 16.15 -3.61 -3.64
CA ALA A 35 16.50 -4.59 -2.61
C ALA A 35 17.43 -4.07 -1.50
N GLN A 36 18.13 -2.96 -1.72
CA GLN A 36 19.00 -2.31 -0.74
C GLN A 36 18.30 -1.18 0.04
N ALA A 37 17.09 -0.78 -0.36
CA ALA A 37 16.31 0.22 0.36
C ALA A 37 15.50 -0.43 1.49
N VAL A 38 15.05 0.41 2.44
CA VAL A 38 14.18 -0.01 3.54
C VAL A 38 12.93 0.85 3.49
N MET A 39 11.75 0.22 3.45
CA MET A 39 10.46 0.88 3.48
C MET A 39 9.77 0.62 4.83
N SER A 40 9.21 1.67 5.43
CA SER A 40 8.34 1.57 6.61
C SER A 40 6.88 1.38 6.20
N VAL A 41 6.18 0.47 6.89
CA VAL A 41 4.72 0.30 6.84
C VAL A 41 4.25 0.07 8.28
N LYS A 42 3.53 1.04 8.86
CA LYS A 42 3.19 1.03 10.29
C LYS A 42 1.80 1.59 10.53
N TRP A 43 1.09 1.03 11.50
CA TRP A 43 -0.10 1.69 12.05
C TRP A 43 0.34 2.89 12.90
N ASP A 44 -0.24 4.06 12.64
CA ASP A 44 -0.08 5.26 13.47
C ASP A 44 -1.40 5.56 14.20
N GLU A 45 -1.35 5.47 15.52
CA GLU A 45 -2.52 5.65 16.39
C GLU A 45 -3.06 7.07 16.39
N ARG A 46 -2.23 8.09 16.09
CA ARG A 46 -2.62 9.51 16.17
C ARG A 46 -3.54 9.89 15.01
N VAL A 47 -3.30 9.30 13.84
CA VAL A 47 -4.07 9.55 12.62
C VAL A 47 -5.03 8.40 12.29
N HIS A 48 -4.95 7.28 13.01
CA HIS A 48 -5.73 6.07 12.76
C HIS A 48 -5.60 5.57 11.33
N MET A 49 -4.36 5.52 10.83
CA MET A 49 -4.05 5.05 9.47
C MET A 49 -2.86 4.09 9.48
N ILE A 50 -2.79 3.22 8.47
CA ILE A 50 -1.54 2.56 8.11
C ILE A 50 -0.74 3.57 7.30
N VAL A 51 0.38 4.03 7.84
CA VAL A 51 1.30 4.98 7.23
C VAL A 51 2.45 4.21 6.60
N CYS A 52 2.82 4.60 5.38
CA CYS A 52 3.94 4.00 4.67
C CYS A 52 4.79 5.06 3.96
N ASP A 53 6.08 4.76 3.79
CA ASP A 53 6.95 5.62 2.99
C ASP A 53 6.45 5.65 1.54
N HIS A 54 6.41 6.83 0.93
CA HIS A 54 6.14 6.95 -0.50
C HIS A 54 7.36 6.46 -1.28
N LEU A 55 7.12 5.60 -2.27
CA LEU A 55 8.17 5.04 -3.12
C LEU A 55 8.18 5.75 -4.47
N SER A 56 9.30 6.39 -4.80
CA SER A 56 9.47 7.06 -6.09
C SER A 56 10.78 6.66 -6.77
N PRO A 57 10.89 6.80 -8.10
CA PRO A 57 12.10 6.44 -8.81
C PRO A 57 13.20 7.44 -8.46
N ILE A 58 14.43 6.94 -8.25
CA ILE A 58 15.58 7.79 -7.90
C ILE A 58 15.89 8.88 -8.94
N GLN A 59 15.44 8.67 -10.19
CA GLN A 59 15.49 9.61 -11.31
C GLN A 59 14.25 9.41 -12.19
N SER A 60 13.70 10.49 -12.75
CA SER A 60 12.49 10.43 -13.58
C SER A 60 12.62 9.50 -14.80
N SER A 61 13.83 9.34 -15.33
CA SER A 61 14.14 8.42 -16.44
C SER A 61 13.99 6.93 -16.09
N MET A 62 13.89 6.59 -14.80
CA MET A 62 13.78 5.22 -14.29
C MET A 62 12.34 4.84 -13.90
N THR A 63 11.35 5.69 -14.21
CA THR A 63 9.93 5.42 -13.97
C THR A 63 9.51 4.08 -14.58
N GLY A 64 8.80 3.26 -13.79
CA GLY A 64 8.35 1.92 -14.16
C GLY A 64 9.39 0.81 -13.95
N ASN A 65 10.63 1.14 -13.59
CA ASN A 65 11.64 0.16 -13.21
C ASN A 65 11.81 0.13 -11.69
N TYR A 66 10.96 -0.65 -11.02
CA TYR A 66 10.83 -0.71 -9.56
C TYR A 66 12.12 -1.03 -8.79
N ARG A 67 13.12 -1.65 -9.43
CA ARG A 67 14.44 -1.88 -8.80
C ARG A 67 15.17 -0.58 -8.43
N PHE A 68 14.78 0.54 -9.02
CA PHE A 68 15.36 1.87 -8.79
C PHE A 68 14.44 2.76 -7.94
N TYR A 69 13.36 2.20 -7.39
CA TYR A 69 12.48 2.92 -6.48
C TYR A 69 12.98 2.80 -5.05
N GLY A 70 12.75 3.85 -4.27
CA GLY A 70 13.01 3.89 -2.84
C GLY A 70 12.21 4.98 -2.15
N PRO A 71 12.24 5.04 -0.81
CA PRO A 71 11.60 6.11 -0.05
C PRO A 71 12.11 7.49 -0.45
N ASP A 72 11.21 8.45 -0.62
CA ASP A 72 11.58 9.86 -0.90
C ASP A 72 11.32 10.81 0.27
N PHE A 73 11.13 10.24 1.46
CA PHE A 73 10.87 10.95 2.72
C PHE A 73 9.51 11.66 2.79
N SER A 74 8.62 11.42 1.82
CA SER A 74 7.19 11.69 1.97
C SER A 74 6.44 10.42 2.39
N PHE A 75 5.18 10.59 2.83
CA PHE A 75 4.37 9.51 3.36
C PHE A 75 3.04 9.42 2.63
N ASP A 76 2.64 8.18 2.38
CA ASP A 76 1.28 7.83 2.02
C ASP A 76 0.61 7.10 3.18
N ALA A 77 -0.69 6.88 3.06
CA ALA A 77 -1.43 6.09 4.03
C ALA A 77 -2.60 5.30 3.45
N TYR A 78 -3.10 4.39 4.27
CA TYR A 78 -4.38 3.73 4.11
C TYR A 78 -5.27 4.05 5.31
N ARG A 79 -6.41 4.68 5.06
CA ARG A 79 -7.44 4.99 6.06
C ARG A 79 -8.55 3.96 6.00
N PHE A 80 -9.00 3.46 7.15
CA PHE A 80 -10.08 2.48 7.18
C PHE A 80 -11.45 3.17 7.23
N GLU A 81 -12.25 2.99 6.18
CA GLU A 81 -13.58 3.56 6.05
C GLU A 81 -14.55 2.53 5.47
N ASN A 82 -15.74 2.38 6.06
CA ASN A 82 -16.80 1.51 5.54
C ASN A 82 -16.35 0.06 5.23
N GLY A 83 -15.43 -0.47 6.05
CA GLY A 83 -14.92 -1.84 5.89
C GLY A 83 -13.82 -2.03 4.84
N ILE A 84 -13.30 -0.95 4.25
CA ILE A 84 -12.19 -0.95 3.29
C ILE A 84 -11.09 0.04 3.69
N TRP A 85 -9.86 -0.28 3.30
CA TRP A 85 -8.67 0.57 3.36
C TRP A 85 -8.61 1.44 2.11
N VAL A 86 -8.72 2.75 2.28
CA VAL A 86 -8.67 3.74 1.20
C VAL A 86 -7.29 4.38 1.18
N TYR A 87 -6.62 4.33 0.03
CA TYR A 87 -5.33 4.99 -0.17
C TYR A 87 -5.46 6.52 -0.07
N VAL A 88 -4.50 7.14 0.62
CA VAL A 88 -4.41 8.58 0.88
C VAL A 88 -2.97 9.00 0.58
N PRO A 89 -2.72 9.69 -0.55
CA PRO A 89 -1.38 10.15 -0.89
C PRO A 89 -0.98 11.40 -0.09
N ASP A 90 0.32 11.66 -0.03
CA ASP A 90 0.90 12.94 0.39
C ASP A 90 0.44 13.43 1.78
N ILE A 91 0.42 12.54 2.77
CA ILE A 91 0.00 12.90 4.11
C ILE A 91 1.14 13.57 4.89
N ASN A 92 0.80 14.60 5.66
CA ASN A 92 1.74 15.27 6.53
C ASN A 92 1.63 14.71 7.95
N ILE A 93 2.67 14.03 8.40
CA ILE A 93 2.78 13.53 9.77
C ILE A 93 3.99 14.20 10.42
N THR A 94 3.71 14.99 11.45
CA THR A 94 4.73 15.51 12.36
C THR A 94 4.95 14.52 13.49
N ASN A 95 6.21 14.24 13.83
CA ASN A 95 6.56 13.46 15.03
C ASN A 95 6.20 14.23 16.30
#